data_AF-A0A344TTL1-F1
#
_entry.id   AF-A0A344TTL1-F1
#
_cell.length_a   1.000
_cell.length_b   1.000
_cell.length_c   1.000
_cell.angle_alpha   90.00
_cell.angle_beta   90.00
_cell.angle_gamma   90.00
#
_symmetry.space_group_name_H-M   'P 1'
#
loop_
_entity.id
_entity.type
_entity.pdbx_description
1 polymer ?
#
loop_
_entity_poly.entity_id
_entity_poly.type
_entity_poly.pdbx_seq_one_letter_code
_entity_poly.pdbx_strand_id
1 'polypeptide(L)'
;MGLVRDNLILFTAFYSKPLMKHITFILLMFLNTLTCFANTYYVKTTGNDTSNDGRSWGAAFATLQKALEVSQYGEQIWIAEGTYKPTAYPAGAIPYTPPLTNRDKSFYLVNGVKL
;
A
#
# COMPACT_ATOMS: atom_id res chain seq x y z
N MET A 1 -16.54 38.75 -30.68
CA MET A 1 -15.99 38.52 -29.32
C MET A 1 -17.10 38.21 -28.30
N GLY A 2 -18.18 37.51 -28.70
CA GLY A 2 -19.37 37.27 -27.83
C GLY A 2 -19.49 35.84 -27.28
N LEU A 3 -18.92 34.84 -27.94
CA LEU A 3 -19.20 33.42 -27.66
C LEU A 3 -18.63 32.88 -26.33
N VAL A 4 -17.66 33.57 -25.72
CA VAL A 4 -17.04 33.12 -24.45
C VAL A 4 -17.89 33.53 -23.23
N ARG A 5 -18.65 34.63 -23.33
CA ARG A 5 -19.47 35.13 -22.21
C ARG A 5 -20.74 34.28 -22.01
N ASP A 6 -21.28 33.74 -23.09
CA ASP A 6 -22.53 32.98 -23.08
C ASP A 6 -22.39 31.61 -22.37
N ASN A 7 -21.23 30.95 -22.53
CA ASN A 7 -20.93 29.70 -21.82
C ASN A 7 -20.72 29.90 -20.31
N LEU A 8 -20.20 31.06 -19.89
CA LEU A 8 -19.97 31.40 -18.48
C LEU A 8 -21.28 31.79 -17.76
N ILE A 9 -22.20 32.45 -18.46
CA ILE A 9 -23.53 32.82 -17.95
C ILE A 9 -24.42 31.58 -17.79
N LEU A 10 -24.37 30.63 -18.75
CA LEU A 10 -25.05 29.35 -18.58
C LEU A 10 -24.48 28.58 -17.36
N PHE A 11 -23.15 28.47 -17.23
CA PHE A 11 -22.56 27.71 -16.12
C PHE A 11 -22.94 28.27 -14.73
N THR A 12 -22.95 29.59 -14.59
CA THR A 12 -23.35 30.27 -13.34
C THR A 12 -24.85 30.19 -13.05
N ALA A 13 -25.71 30.30 -14.07
CA ALA A 13 -27.17 30.20 -13.93
C ALA A 13 -27.67 28.78 -13.64
N PHE A 14 -26.95 27.77 -14.11
CA PHE A 14 -27.23 26.37 -13.83
C PHE A 14 -26.68 25.98 -12.44
N TYR A 15 -25.47 26.43 -12.06
CA TYR A 15 -24.87 26.14 -10.75
C TYR A 15 -25.55 26.86 -9.56
N SER A 16 -26.31 27.93 -9.80
CA SER A 16 -27.05 28.67 -8.76
C SER A 16 -28.30 27.95 -8.26
N LYS A 17 -28.81 26.97 -9.01
CA LYS A 17 -29.98 26.19 -8.61
C LYS A 17 -29.58 25.20 -7.52
N PRO A 18 -30.29 25.14 -6.38
CA PRO A 18 -29.92 24.26 -5.28
C PRO A 18 -29.85 22.81 -5.74
N LEU A 19 -30.73 22.39 -6.65
CA LEU A 19 -30.74 21.05 -7.24
C LEU A 19 -29.43 20.66 -7.94
N MET A 20 -28.75 21.60 -8.61
CA MET A 20 -27.55 21.32 -9.42
C MET A 20 -26.25 21.32 -8.61
N LYS A 21 -26.19 22.05 -7.50
CA LYS A 21 -25.08 21.99 -6.55
C LYS A 21 -25.01 20.63 -5.87
N HIS A 22 -26.15 20.03 -5.52
CA HIS A 22 -26.21 18.68 -4.93
C HIS A 22 -25.82 17.60 -5.94
N ILE A 23 -26.28 17.71 -7.20
CA ILE A 23 -25.89 16.78 -8.27
C ILE A 23 -24.38 16.85 -8.53
N THR A 24 -23.80 18.06 -8.60
CA THR A 24 -22.35 18.23 -8.77
C THR A 24 -21.57 17.71 -7.57
N PHE A 25 -22.07 17.90 -6.34
CA PHE A 25 -21.45 17.36 -5.13
C PHE A 25 -21.48 15.83 -5.08
N ILE A 26 -22.60 15.20 -5.46
CA ILE A 26 -22.73 13.74 -5.55
C ILE A 26 -21.82 13.17 -6.65
N LEU A 27 -21.75 13.85 -7.81
CA LEU A 27 -20.85 13.46 -8.91
C LEU A 27 -19.38 13.56 -8.50
N LEU A 28 -18.98 14.62 -7.77
CA LEU A 28 -17.64 14.76 -7.21
C LEU A 28 -17.33 13.72 -6.13
N MET A 29 -18.32 13.29 -5.35
CA MET A 29 -18.18 12.20 -4.37
C MET A 29 -17.95 10.85 -5.05
N PHE A 30 -18.63 10.59 -6.18
CA PHE A 30 -18.46 9.39 -6.99
C PHE A 30 -17.15 9.38 -7.80
N LEU A 31 -16.61 10.55 -8.17
CA LEU A 31 -15.31 10.65 -8.85
C LEU A 31 -14.10 10.43 -7.92
N ASN A 32 -14.30 10.36 -6.60
CA ASN A 32 -13.24 10.19 -5.60
C ASN A 32 -13.16 8.75 -5.03
N THR A 33 -13.67 7.74 -5.74
CA THR A 33 -13.49 6.35 -5.29
C THR A 33 -12.01 5.97 -5.41
N LEU A 34 -11.26 6.12 -4.32
CA LEU A 34 -9.91 5.60 -4.18
C LEU A 34 -9.97 4.09 -4.34
N THR A 35 -9.37 3.58 -5.41
CA THR A 35 -9.21 2.14 -5.59
C THR A 35 -8.16 1.63 -4.60
N CYS A 36 -8.63 1.04 -3.51
CA CYS A 36 -7.80 0.19 -2.65
C CYS A 36 -7.56 -1.11 -3.40
N PHE A 37 -6.38 -1.25 -4.01
CA PHE A 37 -5.91 -2.54 -4.50
C PHE A 37 -4.96 -3.12 -3.46
N ALA A 38 -5.23 -4.35 -3.02
CA ALA A 38 -4.31 -5.11 -2.19
C ALA A 38 -3.11 -5.55 -3.04
N ASN A 39 -1.89 -5.16 -2.67
CA ASN A 39 -0.70 -5.57 -3.41
C ASN A 39 -0.34 -7.03 -3.14
N THR A 40 0.38 -7.62 -4.10
CA THR A 40 1.10 -8.87 -3.92
C THR A 40 2.60 -8.58 -4.00
N TYR A 41 3.32 -8.89 -2.94
CA TYR A 41 4.78 -8.78 -2.87
C TYR A 41 5.42 -10.13 -3.18
N TYR A 42 6.58 -10.11 -3.82
CA TYR A 42 7.31 -11.29 -4.25
C TYR A 42 8.68 -11.33 -3.58
N VAL A 43 9.06 -12.51 -3.09
CA VAL A 43 10.31 -12.73 -2.36
C VAL A 43 11.08 -13.88 -3.00
N LYS A 44 12.34 -13.66 -3.34
CA LYS A 44 13.27 -14.71 -3.81
C LYS A 44 14.68 -14.45 -3.30
N THR A 45 15.45 -15.48 -3.02
CA THR A 45 16.83 -15.36 -2.51
C THR A 45 17.79 -14.58 -3.41
N THR A 46 17.49 -14.49 -4.71
CA THR A 46 18.24 -13.71 -5.72
C THR A 46 17.67 -12.30 -5.96
N GLY A 47 16.72 -11.86 -5.14
CA GLY A 47 16.11 -10.52 -5.20
C GLY A 47 17.02 -9.42 -4.67
N ASN A 48 16.45 -8.23 -4.45
CA ASN A 48 17.18 -7.08 -3.88
C ASN A 48 16.25 -6.24 -3.00
N ASP A 49 16.63 -6.00 -1.74
CA ASP A 49 15.79 -5.26 -0.78
C ASP A 49 15.89 -3.74 -0.90
N THR A 50 16.90 -3.24 -1.63
CA THR A 50 17.20 -1.81 -1.77
C THR A 50 16.71 -1.26 -3.10
N SER A 51 16.89 -2.00 -4.20
CA SER A 51 16.59 -1.51 -5.55
C SER A 51 15.23 -1.97 -6.09
N ASN A 52 14.66 -3.05 -5.55
CA ASN A 52 13.43 -3.60 -6.08
C ASN A 52 12.22 -3.15 -5.25
N ASP A 53 11.05 -3.11 -5.89
CA ASP A 53 9.79 -2.73 -5.26
C ASP A 53 8.96 -3.92 -4.75
N GLY A 54 9.40 -5.14 -5.05
CA GLY A 54 8.75 -6.38 -4.64
C GLY A 54 7.50 -6.71 -5.44
N ARG A 55 7.12 -5.97 -6.50
CA ARG A 55 5.81 -6.12 -7.17
C ARG A 55 5.76 -7.17 -8.27
N SER A 56 6.86 -7.88 -8.51
CA SER A 56 6.93 -8.99 -9.47
C SER A 56 8.07 -9.94 -9.14
N TRP A 57 8.09 -11.14 -9.74
CA TRP A 57 9.25 -12.03 -9.63
C TRP A 57 10.55 -11.44 -10.17
N GLY A 58 10.48 -10.57 -11.19
CA GLY A 58 11.64 -9.88 -11.76
C GLY A 58 12.24 -8.84 -10.80
N ALA A 59 11.36 -8.14 -10.08
CA ALA A 59 11.71 -7.13 -9.07
C ALA A 59 11.34 -7.62 -7.66
N ALA A 60 11.65 -8.87 -7.32
CA ALA A 60 11.34 -9.43 -6.01
C ALA A 60 12.31 -8.91 -4.93
N PHE A 61 11.84 -8.83 -3.69
CA PHE A 61 12.70 -8.62 -2.52
C PHE A 61 13.61 -9.85 -2.30
N ALA A 62 14.77 -9.60 -1.71
CA ALA A 62 15.73 -10.65 -1.32
C ALA A 62 15.29 -11.37 -0.04
N THR A 63 14.64 -10.64 0.89
CA THR A 63 14.28 -11.16 2.21
C THR A 63 12.79 -11.13 2.48
N LEU A 64 12.30 -12.14 3.21
CA LEU A 64 10.93 -12.17 3.70
C LEU A 64 10.67 -11.03 4.72
N GLN A 65 11.68 -10.67 5.49
CA GLN A 65 11.60 -9.55 6.44
C GLN A 65 11.23 -8.25 5.72
N LYS A 66 11.89 -7.93 4.60
CA LYS A 66 11.59 -6.72 3.84
C LYS A 66 10.15 -6.68 3.34
N ALA A 67 9.64 -7.82 2.84
CA ALA A 67 8.26 -7.92 2.39
C ALA A 67 7.26 -7.72 3.54
N LEU A 68 7.52 -8.32 4.71
CA LEU A 68 6.68 -8.13 5.90
C LEU A 68 6.68 -6.66 6.37
N GLU A 69 7.79 -5.95 6.28
CA GLU A 69 7.87 -4.53 6.69
C GLU A 69 7.05 -3.58 5.80
N VAL A 70 6.90 -3.89 4.52
CA VAL A 70 6.17 -3.03 3.58
C VAL A 70 4.70 -3.43 3.42
N SER A 71 4.36 -4.68 3.73
CA SER A 71 3.01 -5.21 3.55
C SER A 71 2.03 -4.64 4.57
N GLN A 72 0.80 -4.43 4.12
CA GLN A 72 -0.31 -3.90 4.91
C GLN A 72 -1.47 -4.89 4.96
N TYR A 73 -2.44 -4.60 5.84
CA TYR A 73 -3.64 -5.44 5.99
C TYR A 73 -4.32 -5.73 4.64
N GLY A 74 -4.59 -7.00 4.37
CA GLY A 74 -5.27 -7.47 3.15
C GLY A 74 -4.31 -7.83 2.01
N GLU A 75 -3.02 -7.57 2.15
CA GLU A 75 -2.01 -7.87 1.12
C GLU A 75 -1.47 -9.30 1.21
N GLN A 76 -0.72 -9.70 0.18
CA GLN A 76 -0.19 -11.05 0.04
C GLN A 76 1.31 -11.01 -0.25
N ILE A 77 2.04 -12.01 0.22
CA ILE A 77 3.47 -12.19 -0.03
C ILE A 77 3.68 -13.56 -0.64
N TRP A 78 4.18 -13.63 -1.87
CA TRP A 78 4.51 -14.88 -2.55
C TRP A 78 6.00 -15.14 -2.45
N ILE A 79 6.36 -16.34 -2.01
CA ILE A 79 7.74 -16.68 -1.65
C ILE A 79 8.22 -17.79 -2.57
N ALA A 80 9.31 -17.56 -3.28
CA ALA A 80 9.98 -18.60 -4.05
C ALA A 80 10.70 -19.57 -3.10
N GLU A 81 10.87 -20.81 -3.55
CA GLU A 81 11.67 -21.81 -2.83
C GLU A 81 13.03 -21.24 -2.42
N GLY A 82 13.40 -21.46 -1.16
CA GLY A 82 14.65 -20.97 -0.60
C GLY A 82 14.67 -21.01 0.91
N THR A 83 15.82 -20.66 1.48
CA THR A 83 15.99 -20.52 2.92
C THR A 83 15.97 -19.04 3.30
N TYR A 84 14.97 -18.63 4.07
CA TYR A 84 14.85 -17.26 4.60
C TYR A 84 15.02 -17.31 6.11
N LYS A 85 15.96 -16.51 6.62
CA LYS A 85 16.24 -16.43 8.06
C LYS A 85 15.56 -15.20 8.66
N PRO A 86 14.95 -15.30 9.85
CA PRO A 86 14.41 -14.14 10.53
C PRO A 86 15.55 -13.22 10.96
N THR A 87 15.36 -11.92 10.74
CA THR A 87 16.37 -10.89 11.06
C THR A 87 15.87 -9.86 12.07
N ALA A 88 14.56 -9.79 12.31
CA ALA A 88 13.95 -8.83 13.23
C ALA A 88 13.64 -9.42 14.61
N TYR A 89 13.67 -8.52 15.61
CA TYR A 89 13.17 -8.75 16.96
C TYR A 89 11.68 -8.38 17.05
N PRO A 90 10.95 -8.90 18.06
CA PRO A 90 9.56 -8.52 18.26
C PRO A 90 9.41 -7.01 18.45
N ALA A 91 8.33 -6.43 17.94
CA ALA A 91 7.94 -5.08 18.31
C ALA A 91 7.69 -5.05 19.82
N GLY A 92 8.37 -4.14 20.53
CA GLY A 92 8.34 -4.11 21.99
C GLY A 92 9.27 -5.11 22.67
N ALA A 93 10.20 -5.73 21.94
CA ALA A 93 11.34 -6.42 22.53
C ALA A 93 12.13 -5.42 23.37
N ILE A 94 11.88 -5.44 24.66
CA ILE A 94 12.67 -4.73 25.64
C ILE A 94 14.01 -5.46 25.71
N PRO A 95 15.15 -4.78 25.51
CA PRO A 95 16.45 -5.38 25.74
C PRO A 95 16.54 -5.72 27.24
N TYR A 96 16.10 -6.92 27.58
CA TYR A 96 16.22 -7.46 28.92
C TYR A 96 17.65 -7.92 29.18
N THR A 97 17.94 -8.16 30.45
CA THR A 97 19.11 -8.93 30.87
C THR A 97 18.61 -10.34 31.16
N PRO A 98 19.07 -11.39 30.45
CA PRO A 98 20.16 -11.42 29.47
C PRO A 98 19.81 -10.76 28.11
N PRO A 99 20.83 -10.21 27.39
CA PRO A 99 20.64 -9.44 26.17
C PRO A 99 19.97 -10.27 25.06
N LEU A 100 19.20 -9.59 24.20
CA LEU A 100 18.64 -10.19 23.00
C LEU A 100 19.75 -10.81 22.14
N THR A 101 19.52 -12.04 21.72
CA THR A 101 20.45 -12.84 20.92
C THR A 101 19.86 -13.15 19.56
N ASN A 102 20.67 -13.72 18.67
CA ASN A 102 20.17 -14.23 17.39
C ASN A 102 19.07 -15.30 17.54
N ARG A 103 18.92 -15.93 18.72
CA ARG A 103 17.86 -16.92 18.97
C ARG A 103 16.50 -16.27 19.23
N ASP A 104 16.45 -14.97 19.51
CA ASP A 104 15.22 -14.22 19.76
C ASP A 104 14.61 -13.63 18.48
N LYS A 105 15.29 -13.77 17.34
CA LYS A 105 14.81 -13.31 16.04
C LYS A 105 13.74 -14.25 15.50
N SER A 106 12.60 -13.67 15.12
CA SER A 106 11.46 -14.41 14.56
C SER A 106 10.83 -13.65 13.40
N PHE A 107 10.07 -14.35 12.56
CA PHE A 107 9.20 -13.68 11.58
C PHE A 107 7.93 -13.22 12.29
N TYR A 108 7.66 -11.92 12.22
CA TYR A 108 6.44 -11.33 12.74
C TYR A 108 5.43 -11.19 11.62
N LEU A 109 4.33 -11.93 11.71
CA LEU A 109 3.26 -11.83 10.73
C LEU A 109 2.49 -10.54 10.93
N VAL A 110 2.34 -9.77 9.85
CA VAL A 110 1.51 -8.58 9.84
C VAL A 110 0.05 -9.00 9.84
N ASN A 111 -0.76 -8.38 10.71
CA ASN A 111 -2.18 -8.71 10.81
C ASN A 111 -2.88 -8.53 9.45
N GLY A 112 -3.56 -9.57 8.99
CA GLY A 112 -4.29 -9.58 7.72
C GLY A 112 -3.42 -9.74 6.47
N VAL A 113 -2.10 -9.94 6.60
CA VAL A 113 -1.22 -10.31 5.48
C VAL A 113 -1.19 -11.82 5.32
N LYS A 114 -1.29 -12.29 4.07
CA LYS A 114 -1.18 -13.71 3.71
C LYS A 114 0.21 -14.02 3.13
N LEU A 115 0.70 -15.22 3.38
CA LEU A 115 1.92 -15.79 2.81
C LEU A 115 1.57 -16.91 1.83
#